data_AF-A0A6V7K2A9-F1
#
_entry.id   AF-A0A6V7K2A9-F1
#
_cell.length_a   1.000
_cell.length_b   1.000
_cell.length_c   1.000
_cell.angle_alpha   90.00
_cell.angle_beta   90.00
_cell.angle_gamma   90.00
#
_symmetry.space_group_name_H-M   'P 1'
#
loop_
_entity.id
_entity.type
_entity.pdbx_description
1 polymer ?
#
loop_
_entity_poly.entity_id
_entity_poly.type
_entity_poly.pdbx_seq_one_letter_code
_entity_poly.pdbx_strand_id
1 'polypeptide(L)'
;YVSIDEIIAELDSYMDAEFHTELQDNSSIEIGGRLARFYHYCSEGHEAAALTEMEKLPPLKPWILTRDEIRMQNCVRVPVDEQSDSDCSDETDEDAEMSVDDGWVEVKSRRNK
;
A
#
# COMPACT_ATOMS: atom_id res chain seq x y z
N TYR A 1 -0.87 -4.48 32.40
CA TYR A 1 -1.33 -3.30 31.67
C TYR A 1 -0.28 -3.02 30.63
N VAL A 2 -0.64 -3.05 29.35
CA VAL A 2 0.27 -2.66 28.27
C VAL A 2 0.11 -1.15 28.11
N SER A 3 1.20 -0.40 28.19
CA SER A 3 1.15 1.05 27.98
C SER A 3 1.15 1.38 26.49
N ILE A 4 0.57 2.52 26.13
CA ILE A 4 0.55 2.99 24.74
C ILE A 4 1.99 3.23 24.25
N ASP A 5 2.86 3.77 25.10
CA ASP A 5 4.25 4.06 24.77
C ASP A 5 5.06 2.78 24.45
N GLU A 6 4.82 1.69 25.18
CA GLU A 6 5.42 0.38 24.87
C GLU A 6 4.97 -0.15 23.50
N ILE A 7 3.69 0.01 23.16
CA ILE A 7 3.16 -0.42 21.86
C ILE A 7 3.76 0.42 20.73
N ILE A 8 3.88 1.73 20.92
CA ILE A 8 4.47 2.65 19.94
C ILE A 8 5.93 2.27 19.69
N ALA A 9 6.72 2.10 20.76
CA ALA A 9 8.13 1.76 20.66
C ALA A 9 8.35 0.41 19.96
N GLU A 10 7.50 -0.59 20.26
CA GLU A 10 7.55 -1.89 19.59
C GLU A 10 7.18 -1.77 18.11
N LEU A 11 6.16 -0.97 17.76
CA LEU A 11 5.76 -0.71 16.37
C LEU A 11 6.90 -0.07 15.57
N ASP A 12 7.53 0.97 16.12
CA ASP A 12 8.65 1.64 15.47
C ASP A 12 9.84 0.68 15.28
N SER A 13 10.17 -0.10 16.32
CA SER A 13 11.24 -1.10 16.24
C SER A 13 10.95 -2.20 15.22
N TYR A 14 9.71 -2.65 15.11
CA TYR A 14 9.30 -3.69 14.16
C TYR A 14 9.37 -3.18 12.71
N MET A 15 8.92 -1.95 12.46
CA MET A 15 8.98 -1.34 11.14
C MET A 15 10.43 -1.12 10.67
N ASP A 16 11.32 -0.75 11.58
CA ASP A 16 12.75 -0.64 11.28
C ASP A 16 13.38 -2.03 11.05
N ALA A 17 13.14 -2.99 11.94
CA ALA A 17 13.79 -4.30 11.86
C ALA A 17 13.36 -5.13 10.65
N GLU A 18 12.06 -5.17 10.34
CA GLU A 18 11.53 -6.05 9.29
C GLU A 18 11.43 -5.35 7.94
N PHE A 19 11.17 -4.04 7.93
CA PHE A 19 10.92 -3.29 6.71
C PHE A 19 11.95 -2.19 6.45
N HIS A 20 12.94 -2.00 7.33
CA HIS A 20 13.93 -0.92 7.23
C HIS A 20 13.25 0.44 7.02
N THR A 21 12.13 0.64 7.71
CA THR A 21 11.23 1.78 7.52
C THR A 21 11.10 2.57 8.82
N GLU A 22 11.53 3.83 8.78
CA GLU A 22 11.30 4.79 9.86
C GLU A 22 9.92 5.45 9.71
N LEU A 23 9.12 5.44 10.77
CA LEU A 23 7.84 6.13 10.82
C LEU A 23 8.04 7.59 11.28
N GLN A 24 7.90 8.56 10.38
CA GLN A 24 8.10 9.98 10.68
C GLN A 24 6.81 10.82 10.69
N ASP A 25 5.68 10.20 10.39
CA ASP A 25 4.37 10.84 10.24
C ASP A 25 3.50 10.74 11.50
N ASN A 26 4.04 10.24 12.61
CA ASN A 26 3.32 9.93 13.85
C ASN A 26 2.23 8.85 13.69
N SER A 27 2.26 8.06 12.61
CA SER A 27 1.32 6.95 12.41
C SER A 27 1.39 5.93 13.55
N SER A 28 2.57 5.65 14.09
CA SER A 28 2.75 4.75 15.24
C SER A 28 1.97 5.19 16.48
N ILE A 29 1.85 6.50 16.73
CA ILE A 29 1.06 7.05 17.85
C ILE A 29 -0.43 6.72 17.67
N GLU A 30 -0.97 6.99 16.48
CA GLU A 30 -2.39 6.75 16.19
C GLU A 30 -2.72 5.26 16.23
N ILE A 31 -1.89 4.44 15.56
CA ILE A 31 -2.09 2.99 15.48
C ILE A 31 -1.90 2.35 16.87
N GLY A 32 -0.88 2.75 17.61
CA GLY A 32 -0.62 2.26 18.97
C GLY A 32 -1.79 2.56 19.92
N GLY A 33 -2.35 3.76 19.87
CA GLY A 33 -3.53 4.12 20.65
C GLY A 33 -4.77 3.29 20.30
N ARG A 34 -4.98 3.00 19.00
CA ARG A 34 -6.06 2.12 18.54
C ARG A 34 -5.86 0.69 19.02
N LEU A 35 -4.65 0.14 18.88
CA LEU A 35 -4.30 -1.20 19.33
C LEU A 35 -4.49 -1.37 20.84
N ALA A 36 -4.06 -0.39 21.65
CA ALA A 36 -4.29 -0.39 23.09
C ALA A 36 -5.79 -0.46 23.43
N ARG A 37 -6.62 0.33 22.72
CA ARG A 37 -8.07 0.30 22.90
C ARG A 37 -8.68 -1.06 22.55
N PHE A 38 -8.24 -1.68 21.46
CA PHE A 38 -8.66 -3.03 21.08
C PHE A 38 -8.27 -4.07 22.13
N TYR A 39 -7.02 -4.00 22.62
CA TYR A 39 -6.57 -4.86 23.70
C TYR A 39 -7.46 -4.73 24.94
N HIS A 40 -7.82 -3.50 25.31
CA HIS A 40 -8.75 -3.27 26.42
C HIS A 40 -10.11 -3.91 26.19
N TYR A 41 -10.74 -3.70 25.04
CA TYR A 41 -12.02 -4.35 24.72
C TYR A 41 -11.95 -5.87 24.81
N CYS A 42 -10.87 -6.48 24.32
CA CYS A 42 -10.66 -7.92 24.42
C CYS A 42 -10.45 -8.38 25.87
N SER A 43 -9.65 -7.63 26.65
CA SER A 43 -9.33 -7.98 28.04
C SER A 43 -10.52 -7.83 29.00
N GLU A 44 -11.43 -6.91 28.71
CA GLU A 44 -12.62 -6.63 29.53
C GLU A 44 -13.86 -7.42 29.08
N GLY A 45 -13.74 -8.24 28.02
CA GLY A 45 -14.84 -9.04 27.49
C GLY A 45 -15.87 -8.25 26.66
N HIS A 46 -15.50 -7.06 26.20
CA HIS A 46 -16.32 -6.19 25.35
C HIS A 46 -16.19 -6.53 23.86
N GLU A 47 -16.41 -7.81 23.51
CA GLU A 47 -16.23 -8.34 22.15
C GLU A 47 -17.08 -7.61 21.11
N ALA A 48 -18.34 -7.31 21.42
CA ALA A 48 -19.23 -6.60 20.49
C ALA A 48 -18.71 -5.19 20.14
N ALA A 49 -18.08 -4.51 21.10
CA ALA A 49 -17.46 -3.21 20.86
C ALA A 49 -16.21 -3.34 19.98
N ALA A 50 -15.38 -4.35 20.23
CA ALA A 50 -14.24 -4.66 19.37
C ALA A 50 -14.68 -4.95 17.93
N LEU A 51 -15.67 -5.80 17.71
CA LEU A 51 -16.19 -6.10 16.37
C LEU A 51 -16.71 -4.85 15.67
N THR A 52 -17.47 -4.01 16.39
CA THR A 52 -18.00 -2.75 15.85
C THR A 52 -16.88 -1.79 15.43
N GLU A 53 -15.80 -1.69 16.21
CA GLU A 53 -14.65 -0.85 15.84
C GLU A 53 -13.85 -1.48 14.69
N MET A 54 -13.75 -2.81 14.59
CA MET A 54 -13.11 -3.48 13.46
C MET A 54 -13.85 -3.24 12.15
N GLU A 55 -15.19 -3.24 12.17
CA GLU A 55 -16.02 -2.96 10.99
C GLU A 55 -15.85 -1.55 10.43
N LYS A 56 -15.36 -0.60 11.24
CA LYS A 56 -15.05 0.77 10.80
C LYS A 56 -13.74 0.88 10.04
N LEU A 57 -12.90 -0.16 10.07
CA LEU A 57 -11.63 -0.16 9.36
C LEU A 57 -11.86 -0.24 7.85
N PRO A 58 -11.03 0.45 7.04
CA PRO A 58 -11.08 0.28 5.61
C PRO A 58 -10.82 -1.19 5.24
N PRO A 59 -11.39 -1.68 4.13
CA PRO A 59 -11.11 -3.03 3.66
C PRO A 59 -9.61 -3.22 3.45
N LEU A 60 -9.10 -4.40 3.80
CA LEU A 60 -7.71 -4.76 3.60
C LEU A 60 -7.38 -4.63 2.11
N LYS A 61 -6.43 -3.75 1.81
CA LYS A 61 -5.85 -3.59 0.47
C LYS A 61 -4.40 -4.04 0.51
N PRO A 62 -3.96 -4.85 -0.45
CA PRO A 62 -2.54 -5.15 -0.58
C PRO A 62 -1.75 -3.85 -0.78
N TRP A 63 -0.68 -3.68 -0.03
CA TRP A 63 0.22 -2.53 -0.13
C TRP A 63 1.10 -2.58 -1.37
N ILE A 64 1.41 -3.80 -1.83
CA ILE A 64 2.16 -4.05 -3.05
C ILE A 64 1.20 -4.71 -4.03
N LEU A 65 0.82 -3.96 -5.05
CA LEU A 65 0.03 -4.48 -6.15
C LEU A 65 0.93 -5.31 -7.07
N THR A 66 0.40 -6.43 -7.54
CA THR A 66 1.00 -7.18 -8.64
C THR A 66 0.94 -6.36 -9.93
N ARG A 67 1.81 -6.70 -10.89
CA ARG A 67 1.87 -6.03 -12.19
C ARG A 67 0.53 -6.09 -12.94
N ASP A 68 -0.21 -7.19 -12.78
CA ASP A 68 -1.53 -7.37 -13.37
C ASP A 68 -2.58 -6.45 -12.74
N GLU A 69 -2.56 -6.30 -11.41
CA GLU A 69 -3.44 -5.36 -10.70
C GLU A 69 -3.17 -3.90 -11.09
N ILE A 70 -1.90 -3.55 -11.33
CA ILE A 70 -1.51 -2.22 -11.82
C ILE A 70 -2.04 -2.00 -13.25
N ARG A 71 -1.90 -3.00 -14.13
CA ARG A 71 -2.40 -2.92 -15.52
C ARG A 71 -3.93 -2.77 -15.56
N MET A 72 -4.65 -3.53 -14.74
CA MET A 72 -6.11 -3.44 -14.65
C MET A 72 -6.62 -2.09 -14.13
N GLN A 73 -5.94 -1.49 -13.15
CA GLN A 73 -6.35 -0.16 -12.64
C GLN A 73 -6.17 0.96 -13.67
N ASN A 74 -5.17 0.86 -14.54
CA ASN A 74 -4.94 1.86 -15.59
C ASN A 74 -6.00 1.82 -16.70
N CYS A 75 -6.64 0.67 -16.95
CA CYS A 75 -7.71 0.55 -17.95
C CYS A 75 -9.05 1.15 -17.49
N VAL A 76 -9.28 1.34 -16.19
CA VAL A 76 -10.58 1.77 -15.65
C VAL A 76 -10.72 3.31 -15.59
N ARG A 77 -9.67 4.09 -15.87
CA ARG A 77 -9.74 5.55 -15.94
C ARG A 77 -9.98 6.05 -17.37
N VAL A 78 -11.15 5.75 -17.92
CA VAL A 78 -11.72 6.60 -18.97
C VAL A 78 -13.20 6.82 -18.60
N PRO A 79 -13.61 8.05 -18.22
CA PRO A 79 -15.02 8.39 -18.30
C PRO A 79 -15.35 8.40 -19.79
N VAL A 80 -16.08 7.37 -20.22
CA VAL A 80 -16.62 7.24 -21.57
C VAL A 80 -17.61 8.37 -21.76
N ASP A 81 -17.17 9.43 -22.43
CA ASP A 81 -17.94 9.98 -23.53
C ASP A 81 -17.03 9.94 -24.77
N GLU A 82 -17.59 9.32 -25.81
CA GLU A 82 -17.07 9.22 -27.18
C GLU A 82 -16.06 8.09 -27.46
N GLN A 83 -16.63 7.06 -28.09
CA GLN A 83 -16.05 6.03 -28.96
C GLN A 83 -14.55 6.19 -29.28
N SER A 84 -13.73 5.31 -28.73
CA SER A 84 -12.48 4.92 -29.37
C SER A 84 -12.14 3.49 -28.97
N ASP A 85 -12.12 2.60 -29.94
CA ASP A 85 -11.66 1.22 -29.82
C ASP A 85 -10.20 1.22 -29.34
N SER A 86 -9.98 0.95 -28.05
CA SER A 86 -8.64 0.80 -27.51
C SER A 86 -8.23 -0.66 -27.57
N ASP A 87 -7.49 -0.99 -28.62
CA ASP A 87 -6.71 -2.21 -28.78
C ASP A 87 -5.84 -2.44 -27.54
N CYS A 88 -6.18 -3.47 -26.76
CA CYS A 88 -5.29 -4.01 -25.73
C CYS A 88 -4.33 -4.98 -26.41
N SER A 89 -3.34 -4.44 -27.15
CA SER A 89 -2.32 -5.26 -27.79
C SER A 89 -1.43 -5.95 -26.75
N ASP A 90 -1.42 -7.27 -26.85
CA ASP A 90 -0.58 -8.22 -26.15
C ASP A 90 0.86 -8.14 -26.71
N GLU A 91 1.70 -7.33 -26.09
CA GLU A 91 3.14 -7.35 -26.37
C GLU A 91 3.77 -8.51 -25.59
N THR A 92 4.09 -9.58 -26.30
CA THR A 92 4.81 -10.76 -25.80
C THR A 92 6.25 -10.34 -25.49
N ASP A 93 6.62 -10.29 -24.21
CA ASP A 93 7.98 -9.96 -23.76
C ASP A 93 8.86 -11.20 -23.96
N GLU A 94 9.59 -11.25 -25.08
CA GLU A 94 10.62 -12.25 -25.35
C GLU A 94 11.81 -12.01 -24.41
N ASP A 95 12.11 -13.04 -23.62
CA ASP A 95 13.24 -13.17 -22.69
C ASP A 95 14.56 -12.67 -23.30
N ALA A 96 15.08 -11.56 -22.75
CA ALA A 96 16.37 -10.99 -23.14
C ALA A 96 17.29 -10.88 -21.91
N GLU A 97 18.32 -11.72 -21.89
CA GLU A 97 19.39 -11.73 -20.89
C GLU A 97 19.98 -10.33 -20.66
N MET A 98 19.93 -9.89 -19.40
CA MET A 98 20.49 -8.60 -18.96
C MET A 98 22.03 -8.68 -18.88
N SER A 99 22.71 -7.93 -19.74
CA SER A 99 24.05 -7.41 -19.42
C SER A 99 23.89 -5.98 -18.90
N VAL A 100 24.27 -5.79 -17.63
CA VAL A 100 24.23 -4.50 -16.94
C VAL A 100 25.39 -3.65 -17.47
N ASP A 101 25.08 -2.51 -18.07
CA ASP A 101 26.00 -1.38 -18.13
C ASP A 101 25.25 -0.10 -17.75
N ASP A 102 25.86 0.61 -16.81
CA ASP A 102 25.34 1.79 -16.15
C ASP A 102 25.24 2.99 -17.09
N GLY A 103 24.15 3.75 -17.00
CA GLY A 103 24.10 5.11 -17.54
C GLY A 103 22.80 5.44 -18.25
N TRP A 104 21.79 5.80 -17.46
CA TRP A 104 20.54 6.42 -17.89
C TRP A 104 20.68 7.27 -19.17
N VAL A 105 19.93 6.90 -20.21
CA VAL A 105 19.87 7.66 -21.46
C VAL A 105 18.68 8.62 -21.40
N GLU A 106 18.97 9.92 -21.29
CA GLU A 106 17.97 11.00 -21.30
C GLU A 106 17.34 11.14 -22.70
N VAL A 107 16.02 11.01 -22.84
CA VAL A 107 15.32 11.23 -24.12
C VAL A 107 14.40 12.46 -24.04
N LYS A 108 14.76 13.48 -24.82
CA LYS A 108 14.08 14.78 -24.90
C LYS A 108 12.85 14.67 -25.82
N SER A 109 11.70 15.11 -25.32
CA SER A 109 10.44 15.11 -26.06
C SER A 109 10.49 16.05 -27.28
N ARG A 110 9.97 15.61 -28.43
CA ARG A 110 9.55 16.51 -29.51
C ARG A 110 8.12 16.19 -29.95
N ARG A 111 7.21 17.09 -29.60
CA ARG A 111 5.84 17.15 -30.08
C ARG A 111 5.84 17.75 -31.49
N ASN A 112 5.46 16.97 -32.50
CA ASN A 112 5.15 17.51 -33.83
C ASN A 112 3.64 17.79 -33.95
N LYS A 113 3.37 18.86 -34.70
CA LYS A 113 2.09 19.58 -34.85
C LYS A 113 1.08 18.83 -35.70
#